data_AF-A0A549YJU3-F1
#
_entry.id   AF-A0A549YJU3-F1
#
_cell.length_a   1.000
_cell.length_b   1.000
_cell.length_c   1.000
_cell.angle_alpha   90.00
_cell.angle_beta   90.00
_cell.angle_gamma   90.00
#
_symmetry.space_group_name_H-M   'P 1'
#
loop_
_entity.id
_entity.type
_entity.pdbx_description
1 polymer ?
#
loop_
_entity_poly.entity_id
_entity_poly.type
_entity_poly.pdbx_seq_one_letter_code
_entity_poly.pdbx_strand_id
1 'polypeptide(L)' 'MKKKLVTIALAVFFVAGIGNVVFAHGGAHGFDPGNGVHNGWSFEEMVPFMKDMHPNMNQEQMEQMYQYCHGTN' A
#
# COMPACT_ATOMS: atom_id res chain seq x y z
N MET A 1 10.42 -43.37 25.05
CA MET A 1 9.72 -42.08 25.19
C MET A 1 10.53 -40.90 24.64
N LYS A 2 11.85 -40.83 24.88
CA LYS A 2 12.76 -39.77 24.38
C LYS A 2 12.69 -39.55 22.86
N LYS A 3 12.66 -40.62 22.05
CA LYS A 3 12.53 -40.54 20.58
C LYS A 3 11.19 -39.93 20.13
N LYS A 4 10.09 -40.23 20.84
CA LYS A 4 8.76 -39.67 20.55
C LYS A 4 8.69 -38.17 20.89
N LEU A 5 9.35 -37.75 21.98
CA LEU A 5 9.43 -36.33 22.36
C LEU A 5 10.23 -35.52 21.32
N VAL A 6 11.33 -36.06 20.78
CA VAL A 6 12.09 -35.42 19.71
C VAL A 6 11.26 -35.28 18.43
N THR A 7 10.48 -36.31 18.06
CA THR A 7 9.60 -36.25 16.89
C THR A 7 8.50 -35.21 17.04
N ILE A 8 7.90 -35.08 18.23
CA ILE A 8 6.87 -34.07 18.50
C ILE A 8 7.47 -32.66 18.43
N ALA A 9 8.64 -32.44 19.04
CA ALA A 9 9.31 -31.15 19.01
C ALA A 9 9.64 -30.71 17.57
N LEU A 10 10.11 -31.62 16.72
CA LEU A 10 10.44 -31.34 15.33
C LEU A 10 9.20 -30.98 14.50
N ALA A 11 8.09 -31.68 14.70
CA ALA A 11 6.84 -31.41 13.99
C ALA A 11 6.26 -30.03 14.36
N VAL A 12 6.32 -29.64 15.63
CA VAL A 12 5.88 -28.31 16.09
C VAL A 12 6.74 -27.21 15.47
N PHE A 13 8.07 -27.42 15.39
CA PHE A 13 8.98 -26.45 14.79
C PHE A 13 8.71 -26.23 13.30
N PHE A 14 8.38 -27.30 12.56
CA PHE A 14 8.05 -27.22 11.13
C PHE A 14 6.76 -26.44 10.86
N VAL A 15 5.74 -26.58 11.69
CA VAL A 15 4.45 -25.87 11.55
C VAL A 15 4.59 -24.40 11.94
N ALA A 16 5.39 -24.09 12.97
CA ALA A 16 5.62 -22.72 13.42
C ALA A 16 6.63 -21.93 12.56
N GLY A 17 7.47 -22.61 11.77
CA GLY A 17 8.56 -22.00 11.02
C GLY A 17 8.15 -21.32 9.71
N ILE A 18 6.96 -21.60 9.17
CA ILE A 18 6.48 -20.98 7.92
C ILE A 18 5.66 -19.74 8.28
N GLY A 19 6.34 -18.71 8.78
CA GLY A 19 5.77 -17.37 8.89
C GLY A 19 6.03 -16.60 7.59
N ASN A 20 4.97 -16.28 6.84
CA ASN A 20 5.10 -15.27 5.79
C ASN A 20 5.28 -13.91 6.46
N VAL A 21 6.45 -13.29 6.29
CA VAL A 21 6.66 -11.89 6.65
C VAL A 21 6.18 -11.04 5.47
N VAL A 22 5.05 -10.36 5.64
CA VAL A 22 4.61 -9.34 4.69
C VAL A 22 5.24 -8.02 5.12
N PHE A 23 6.28 -7.61 4.42
CA PHE A 23 6.90 -6.32 4.64
C PHE A 23 6.10 -5.26 3.89
N ALA A 24 5.12 -4.65 4.58
CA ALA A 24 4.52 -3.41 4.13
C ALA A 24 5.52 -2.29 4.39
N HIS A 25 6.43 -2.02 3.44
CA HIS A 25 7.19 -0.78 3.44
C HIS A 25 6.24 0.35 3.08
N GLY A 26 5.44 0.79 4.06
CA GLY A 26 4.83 2.11 4.02
C GLY A 26 5.98 3.09 4.14
N GLY A 27 6.41 3.66 3.01
CA GLY A 27 7.39 4.73 3.00
C GLY A 27 6.89 5.79 3.97
N ALA A 28 7.55 5.90 5.12
CA ALA A 28 7.29 6.95 6.08
C ALA A 28 7.81 8.27 5.48
N HIS A 29 7.10 8.77 4.48
CA HIS A 29 7.05 10.21 4.26
C HIS A 29 6.25 10.75 5.44
N GLY A 30 6.97 10.97 6.54
CA GLY A 30 6.51 11.81 7.62
C GLY A 30 6.01 13.11 7.00
N PHE A 31 4.85 13.56 7.47
CA PHE A 31 4.31 14.87 7.16
C PHE A 31 5.36 15.93 7.53
N ASP A 32 6.10 16.40 6.52
CA ASP A 32 7.06 17.50 6.61
C ASP A 32 6.44 18.69 5.86
N PRO A 33 5.78 19.63 6.57
CA PRO A 33 5.14 20.79 5.96
C PRO A 33 6.15 21.81 5.40
N GLY A 34 7.46 21.54 5.44
CA GLY A 34 8.52 22.45 5.00
C GLY A 34 9.35 21.97 3.81
N ASN A 35 9.16 20.75 3.30
CA ASN A 35 9.96 20.19 2.22
C ASN A 35 9.04 19.75 1.07
N GLY A 36 9.11 20.47 -0.05
CA GLY A 36 8.22 20.36 -1.22
C GLY A 36 8.28 19.06 -2.02
N VAL A 37 8.33 17.91 -1.34
CA VAL A 37 8.18 16.56 -1.88
C VAL A 37 6.85 16.01 -1.40
N HIS A 38 5.77 16.71 -1.73
CA HIS A 38 4.46 16.09 -1.83
C HIS A 38 4.54 15.09 -2.99
N ASN A 39 4.83 13.82 -2.71
CA ASN A 39 4.68 12.73 -3.68
C ASN A 39 3.18 12.42 -3.92
N GLY A 40 2.38 13.45 -4.17
CA GLY A 40 1.09 13.30 -4.84
C GLY A 40 1.38 13.35 -6.33
N TRP A 41 0.99 12.32 -7.08
CA TRP A 41 1.03 12.41 -8.53
C TRP A 41 0.21 13.62 -8.96
N SER A 42 0.71 14.38 -9.94
CA SER A 42 -0.03 15.47 -10.56
C SER A 42 -1.34 14.97 -11.17
N PHE A 43 -2.27 15.89 -11.43
CA PHE A 43 -3.53 15.55 -12.07
C PHE A 43 -3.28 14.79 -13.39
N GLU A 44 -2.37 15.31 -14.22
CA GLU A 44 -2.00 14.74 -15.52
C GLU A 44 -1.44 13.31 -15.40
N GLU A 45 -0.63 13.05 -14.37
CA GLU A 45 -0.09 11.71 -14.10
C GLU A 45 -1.18 10.72 -13.66
N MET A 46 -2.24 11.19 -13.01
CA MET A 46 -3.36 10.35 -12.59
C MET A 46 -4.42 10.13 -13.67
N VAL A 47 -4.52 11.01 -14.68
CA VAL A 47 -5.58 10.95 -15.71
C VAL A 47 -5.71 9.57 -16.39
N PRO A 48 -4.63 8.89 -16.81
CA PRO A 48 -4.75 7.57 -17.45
C PRO A 48 -5.41 6.54 -16.53
N PHE A 49 -5.05 6.56 -15.24
CA PHE A 49 -5.62 5.67 -14.23
C PHE A 49 -7.08 6.01 -13.92
N MET A 50 -7.39 7.31 -13.79
CA MET A 50 -8.77 7.77 -13.58
C MET A 50 -9.68 7.37 -14.75
N LYS A 51 -9.17 7.40 -16.00
CA LYS A 51 -9.91 6.97 -17.19
C LYS A 51 -10.12 5.46 -17.24
N ASP A 52 -9.13 4.66 -16.83
CA ASP A 52 -9.25 3.20 -16.78
C ASP A 52 -10.34 2.77 -15.79
N MET A 53 -10.37 3.41 -14.61
CA MET A 53 -11.34 3.11 -13.55
C MET A 53 -12.72 3.75 -13.77
N HIS A 54 -12.75 4.96 -14.35
CA HIS A 54 -13.96 5.75 -14.59
C HIS A 54 -14.08 6.19 -16.06
N PRO A 55 -14.31 5.26 -17.00
CA PRO A 55 -14.28 5.53 -18.45
C PRO A 55 -15.38 6.51 -18.92
N ASN A 56 -16.45 6.68 -18.14
CA ASN A 56 -17.55 7.58 -18.45
C ASN A 56 -17.41 8.97 -17.80
N MET A 57 -16.37 9.19 -16.99
CA MET A 57 -16.14 10.47 -16.33
C MET A 57 -15.57 11.46 -17.34
N ASN A 58 -16.07 12.69 -17.33
CA ASN A 58 -15.51 13.77 -18.13
C ASN A 58 -14.32 14.43 -17.39
N GLN A 59 -13.59 15.30 -18.09
CA GLN A 59 -12.37 15.91 -17.54
C GLN A 59 -12.63 16.78 -16.31
N GLU A 60 -13.72 17.55 -16.30
CA GLU A 60 -14.10 18.42 -15.18
C GLU A 60 -14.41 17.60 -13.92
N GLN A 61 -15.09 16.47 -14.07
CA GLN A 61 -15.38 15.54 -12.99
C GLN A 61 -14.09 14.88 -12.45
N MET A 62 -13.14 14.53 -13.32
CA MET A 62 -11.84 14.00 -12.89
C MET A 62 -11.04 15.05 -12.12
N GLU A 63 -11.07 16.31 -12.57
CA GLU A 63 -10.39 17.41 -11.90
C GLU A 63 -10.99 17.67 -10.51
N GLN A 64 -12.32 17.69 -10.40
CA GLN A 64 -13.00 17.79 -9.10
C GLN A 64 -12.65 16.63 -8.16
N MET A 65 -12.62 15.40 -8.68
CA MET A 65 -12.23 14.22 -7.92
C MET A 65 -10.78 14.33 -7.41
N TYR A 66 -9.87 14.77 -8.29
CA TYR A 66 -8.47 15.00 -7.93
C TYR A 66 -8.34 16.09 -6.85
N GLN A 67 -9.03 17.23 -7.00
CA GLN A 67 -9.02 18.31 -6.02
C GLN A 67 -9.61 17.87 -4.67
N TYR A 68 -10.64 17.02 -4.66
CA TYR A 68 -11.19 16.50 -3.40
C TYR A 68 -10.20 15.59 -2.66
N CYS A 69 -9.44 14.78 -3.39
CA CYS A 69 -8.51 13.81 -2.82
C CYS A 69 -7.12 14.40 -2.50
N HIS A 70 -6.68 15.40 -3.27
CA HIS A 70 -5.31 15.92 -3.26
C HIS A 70 -5.21 17.44 -3.12
N GLY A 71 -6.34 18.15 -3.18
CA GLY A 71 -6.38 19.60 -2.95
C GLY A 71 -6.06 19.94 -1.50
N THR A 72 -5.43 21.10 -1.31
CA THR A 72 -5.14 21.65 0.02
C THR A 72 -6.42 22.30 0.57
N ASN A 73 -6.83 21.93 1.79
CA ASN A 73 -7.85 22.68 2.54
C ASN A 73 -7.25 23.96 3.13
#